data_AF-A0A2T5MGN2-F1
#
_entry.id   AF-A0A2T5MGN2-F1
#
_cell.length_a   1.000
_cell.length_b   1.000
_cell.length_c   1.000
_cell.angle_alpha   90.00
_cell.angle_beta   90.00
_cell.angle_gamma   90.00
#
_symmetry.space_group_name_H-M   'P 1'
#
loop_
_entity.id
_entity.type
_entity.pdbx_description
1 polymer ?
#
loop_
_entity_poly.entity_id
_entity_poly.type
_entity_poly.pdbx_seq_one_letter_code
_entity_poly.pdbx_strand_id
1 'polypeptide(L)'
;MKEQADIFVRATRSQELSAFASVAFSAAQISDYKERESSHYVDGYYFLGKAEDIEMHVMYGDEPGLEQYGFWVSISAESASVLAQQVAQLLSQNGWPCFIPSSNWALKGWNGKGMTYEVQSDFS
;
A
#
# COMPACT_ATOMS: atom_id res chain seq x y z
N MET A 1 -13.01 -16.87 2.31
CA MET A 1 -13.52 -15.68 1.58
C MET A 1 -12.40 -14.67 1.61
N LYS A 2 -11.99 -14.11 0.47
CA LYS A 2 -10.89 -13.13 0.47
C LYS A 2 -11.38 -11.79 1.04
N GLU A 3 -10.60 -11.22 1.94
CA GLU A 3 -10.75 -9.88 2.47
C GLU A 3 -9.94 -8.90 1.62
N GLN A 4 -10.17 -7.59 1.81
CA GLN A 4 -9.34 -6.53 1.24
C GLN A 4 -8.86 -5.59 2.35
N ALA A 5 -7.61 -5.17 2.28
CA ALA A 5 -7.02 -4.16 3.14
C ALA A 5 -6.13 -3.21 2.31
N ASP A 6 -6.13 -1.94 2.69
CA ASP A 6 -5.42 -0.87 1.99
C ASP A 6 -4.30 -0.29 2.87
N ILE A 7 -3.19 0.08 2.24
CA ILE A 7 -2.08 0.79 2.88
C ILE A 7 -1.77 2.02 2.04
N PHE A 8 -1.79 3.19 2.66
CA PHE A 8 -1.37 4.44 2.06
C PHE A 8 0.02 4.81 2.57
N VAL A 9 0.94 5.12 1.66
CA VAL A 9 2.35 5.35 2.00
C VAL A 9 2.71 6.80 1.78
N ARG A 10 3.25 7.43 2.84
CA ARG A 10 3.68 8.82 2.80
C ARG A 10 4.99 8.89 2.04
N ALA A 11 4.94 9.45 0.84
CA ALA A 11 6.03 9.49 -0.12
C ALA A 11 5.86 10.74 -0.98
N THR A 12 6.97 11.28 -1.48
CA THR A 12 6.90 12.34 -2.50
C THR A 12 6.70 11.69 -3.87
N ARG A 13 5.85 12.27 -4.72
CA ARG A 13 5.63 11.78 -6.10
C ARG A 13 6.87 11.82 -7.00
N SER A 14 7.98 12.38 -6.53
CA SER A 14 9.29 12.29 -7.20
C SER A 14 9.93 10.89 -7.11
N GLN A 15 9.37 9.99 -6.29
CA GLN A 15 9.82 8.61 -6.19
C GLN A 15 9.12 7.74 -7.25
N GLU A 16 9.92 6.93 -7.95
CA GLU A 16 9.43 6.02 -8.98
C GLU A 16 8.55 4.91 -8.38
N LEU A 17 7.37 4.67 -8.97
CA LEU A 17 6.46 3.62 -8.52
C LEU A 17 7.09 2.23 -8.60
N SER A 18 7.92 1.99 -9.62
CA SER A 18 8.64 0.72 -9.79
C SER A 18 9.59 0.42 -8.62
N ALA A 19 10.34 1.43 -8.17
CA ALA A 19 11.24 1.30 -7.03
C ALA A 19 10.47 0.99 -5.73
N PHE A 20 9.34 1.67 -5.50
CA PHE A 20 8.49 1.40 -4.35
C PHE A 20 7.83 0.00 -4.45
N ALA A 21 7.34 -0.38 -5.62
CA ALA A 21 6.71 -1.67 -5.87
C ALA A 21 7.64 -2.84 -5.50
N SER A 22 8.92 -2.77 -5.89
CA SER A 22 9.90 -3.78 -5.49
C SER A 22 10.02 -3.93 -3.97
N VAL A 23 10.01 -2.82 -3.22
CA VAL A 23 10.06 -2.85 -1.75
C VAL A 23 8.77 -3.43 -1.16
N ALA A 24 7.61 -2.99 -1.66
CA ALA A 24 6.30 -3.43 -1.18
C ALA A 24 6.07 -4.94 -1.41
N PHE A 25 6.37 -5.46 -2.61
CA PHE A 25 6.24 -6.90 -2.88
C PHE A 25 7.23 -7.73 -2.07
N SER A 26 8.45 -7.24 -1.87
CA SER A 26 9.41 -7.90 -0.98
C SER A 26 8.89 -7.98 0.46
N ALA A 27 8.24 -6.93 0.97
CA ALA A 27 7.63 -6.93 2.30
C ALA A 27 6.47 -7.94 2.41
N ALA A 28 5.74 -8.18 1.32
CA ALA A 28 4.68 -9.18 1.23
C ALA A 28 5.16 -10.60 0.82
N GLN A 29 6.48 -10.80 0.66
CA GLN A 29 7.08 -12.06 0.18
C GLN A 29 6.58 -12.51 -1.20
N ILE A 30 6.22 -11.56 -2.07
CA ILE A 30 5.81 -11.83 -3.45
C ILE A 30 7.01 -11.62 -4.37
N SER A 31 7.46 -12.68 -5.03
CA SER A 31 8.63 -12.65 -5.91
C SER A 31 8.29 -12.44 -7.40
N ASP A 32 7.09 -12.80 -7.83
CA ASP A 32 6.60 -12.59 -9.19
C ASP A 32 5.55 -11.47 -9.22
N TYR A 33 5.93 -10.34 -9.81
CA TYR A 33 5.05 -9.20 -10.03
C TYR A 33 5.35 -8.58 -11.39
N LYS A 34 4.33 -7.95 -11.96
CA LYS A 34 4.39 -7.37 -13.31
C LYS A 34 3.66 -6.07 -13.39
N GLU A 35 4.15 -5.20 -14.26
CA GLU A 35 3.46 -4.00 -14.65
C GLU A 35 2.18 -4.34 -15.43
N ARG A 36 1.18 -3.48 -15.24
CA ARG A 36 -0.13 -3.54 -15.89
C ARG A 36 -0.58 -2.14 -16.25
N GLU A 37 -0.96 -1.97 -17.50
CA GLU A 37 -1.58 -0.72 -17.97
C GLU A 37 -3.07 -0.69 -17.59
N SER A 38 -3.56 0.49 -17.21
CA SER A 38 -4.97 0.76 -16.97
C SER A 38 -5.19 2.27 -16.89
N SER A 39 -6.16 2.79 -17.64
CA SER A 39 -6.55 4.21 -17.61
C SER A 39 -7.23 4.65 -16.31
N HIS A 40 -7.47 3.71 -15.38
CA HIS A 40 -8.09 4.01 -14.08
C HIS A 40 -7.08 4.46 -13.02
N TYR A 41 -5.78 4.38 -13.29
CA TYR A 41 -4.73 4.79 -12.36
C TYR A 41 -3.96 5.99 -12.87
N VAL A 42 -3.41 6.77 -11.95
CA VAL A 42 -2.44 7.83 -12.26
C VAL A 42 -1.30 7.26 -13.08
N ASP A 43 -0.85 8.03 -14.06
CA ASP A 43 0.18 7.66 -15.04
C ASP A 43 -0.15 6.43 -15.91
N GLY A 44 -1.35 5.86 -15.77
CA GLY A 44 -1.87 4.83 -16.66
C GLY A 44 -1.37 3.42 -16.35
N TYR A 45 -0.72 3.17 -15.22
CA TYR A 45 -0.21 1.85 -14.86
C TYR A 45 -0.20 1.57 -13.35
N TYR A 46 -0.04 0.28 -13.01
CA TYR A 46 0.14 -0.23 -11.66
C TYR A 46 0.98 -1.51 -11.71
N PHE A 47 1.47 -1.99 -10.56
CA PHE A 47 2.08 -3.31 -10.46
C PHE A 47 1.13 -4.30 -9.78
N LEU A 48 1.10 -5.51 -10.33
CA LEU A 48 0.31 -6.63 -9.84
C LEU A 48 1.23 -7.78 -9.44
N GLY A 49 1.19 -8.15 -8.16
CA GLY A 49 1.84 -9.34 -7.62
C GLY A 49 0.82 -10.37 -7.18
N LYS A 50 1.12 -11.66 -7.40
CA LYS A 50 0.27 -12.77 -6.92
C LYS A 50 1.12 -13.85 -6.26
N ALA A 51 0.63 -14.36 -5.13
CA ALA A 51 1.05 -15.62 -4.51
C ALA A 51 -0.20 -16.48 -4.24
N GLU A 52 -0.07 -17.72 -3.77
CA GLU A 52 -1.18 -18.70 -3.67
C GLU A 52 -2.52 -18.07 -3.24
N ASP A 53 -2.55 -17.39 -2.10
CA ASP A 53 -3.75 -16.77 -1.57
C ASP A 53 -3.72 -15.23 -1.50
N ILE A 54 -2.69 -14.61 -2.07
CA ILE A 54 -2.46 -13.16 -1.99
C ILE A 54 -2.50 -12.55 -3.39
N GLU A 55 -3.32 -11.52 -3.56
CA GLU A 55 -3.25 -10.60 -4.69
C GLU A 55 -2.93 -9.21 -4.16
N MET A 56 -1.90 -8.57 -4.71
CA MET A 56 -1.43 -7.27 -4.24
C MET A 56 -1.26 -6.32 -5.42
N HIS A 57 -1.87 -5.15 -5.31
CA HIS A 57 -1.73 -4.06 -6.27
C HIS A 57 -0.89 -2.96 -5.64
N VAL A 58 0.01 -2.37 -6.42
CA VAL A 58 0.81 -1.21 -6.02
C VAL A 58 0.65 -0.12 -7.08
N MET A 59 0.17 1.05 -6.67
CA MET A 59 -0.17 2.18 -7.52
C MET A 59 0.20 3.51 -6.87
N TYR A 60 0.19 4.58 -7.65
CA TYR A 60 0.22 5.93 -7.10
C TYR A 60 -1.06 6.25 -6.33
N GLY A 61 -0.95 7.05 -5.28
CA GLY A 61 -2.09 7.56 -4.52
C GLY A 61 -2.63 8.86 -5.12
N ASP A 62 -3.93 8.89 -5.38
CA ASP A 62 -4.70 10.08 -5.81
C ASP A 62 -6.09 10.18 -5.15
N GLU A 63 -6.31 9.41 -4.09
CA GLU A 63 -7.58 9.35 -3.40
C GLU A 63 -7.89 10.68 -2.67
N PRO A 64 -9.09 11.26 -2.88
CA PRO A 64 -9.50 12.49 -2.19
C PRO A 64 -9.48 12.34 -0.66
N GLY A 65 -8.88 13.32 0.04
CA GLY A 65 -8.66 13.31 1.50
C GLY A 65 -7.43 12.51 1.95
N LEU A 66 -6.69 11.91 1.01
CA LEU A 66 -5.47 11.15 1.23
C LEU A 66 -4.32 11.65 0.33
N GLU A 67 -4.40 12.90 -0.13
CA GLU A 67 -3.47 13.49 -1.11
C GLU A 67 -2.03 13.58 -0.57
N GLN A 68 -1.84 13.50 0.74
CA GLN A 68 -0.53 13.44 1.39
C GLN A 68 0.21 12.09 1.20
N TYR A 69 -0.46 11.07 0.66
CA TYR A 69 0.12 9.75 0.43
C TYR A 69 0.45 9.58 -1.06
N GLY A 70 1.73 9.33 -1.36
CA GLY A 70 2.23 9.23 -2.72
C GLY A 70 1.93 7.89 -3.38
N PHE A 71 1.81 6.83 -2.58
CA PHE A 71 1.52 5.47 -3.05
C PHE A 71 0.34 4.86 -2.30
N TRP A 72 -0.33 3.95 -2.98
CA TRP A 72 -1.39 3.11 -2.45
C TRP A 72 -1.09 1.65 -2.76
N VAL A 73 -1.27 0.81 -1.75
CA VAL A 73 -1.16 -0.64 -1.82
C VAL A 73 -2.51 -1.24 -1.45
N SER A 74 -3.09 -2.06 -2.32
CA SER A 74 -4.32 -2.81 -2.06
C SER A 74 -4.00 -4.30 -2.01
N ILE A 75 -4.34 -4.95 -0.89
CA ILE A 75 -4.07 -6.38 -0.64
C ILE A 75 -5.40 -7.13 -0.55
N SER A 76 -5.55 -8.18 -1.36
CA SER A 76 -6.63 -9.15 -1.23
C SER A 76 -6.09 -10.53 -0.82
N ALA A 77 -6.50 -11.01 0.35
CA ALA A 77 -6.06 -12.29 0.92
C ALA A 77 -7.07 -12.81 1.95
N GLU A 78 -6.95 -14.07 2.39
CA GLU A 78 -7.81 -14.61 3.46
C GLU A 78 -7.67 -13.86 4.79
N SER A 79 -6.50 -13.28 5.07
CA SER A 79 -6.21 -12.47 6.25
C SER A 79 -5.57 -11.15 5.86
N ALA A 80 -6.21 -10.43 4.93
CA ALA A 80 -5.68 -9.19 4.35
C ALA A 80 -5.33 -8.15 5.41
N SER A 81 -6.15 -8.01 6.47
CA SER A 81 -5.91 -7.05 7.55
C SER A 81 -4.61 -7.35 8.34
N VAL A 82 -4.30 -8.62 8.59
CA VAL A 82 -3.08 -9.02 9.31
C VAL A 82 -1.86 -8.82 8.41
N LEU A 83 -1.96 -9.25 7.15
CA LEU A 83 -0.89 -9.07 6.17
C LEU A 83 -0.59 -7.58 5.93
N ALA A 84 -1.61 -6.73 5.82
CA ALA A 84 -1.43 -5.30 5.64
C ALA A 84 -0.65 -4.65 6.80
N GLN A 85 -0.93 -5.07 8.05
CA GLN A 85 -0.18 -4.58 9.22
C GLN A 85 1.28 -5.04 9.20
N GLN A 86 1.54 -6.28 8.81
CA GLN A 86 2.91 -6.81 8.67
C GLN A 86 3.69 -6.07 7.57
N VAL A 87 3.06 -5.86 6.41
CA VAL A 87 3.64 -5.11 5.29
C VAL A 87 3.91 -3.66 5.70
N ALA A 88 2.94 -2.97 6.32
CA ALA A 88 3.11 -1.59 6.78
C ALA A 88 4.23 -1.45 7.82
N GLN A 89 4.36 -2.41 8.74
CA GLN A 89 5.45 -2.45 9.72
C GLN A 89 6.82 -2.62 9.06
N LEU A 90 6.94 -3.50 8.06
CA LEU A 90 8.19 -3.70 7.32
C LEU A 90 8.52 -2.49 6.45
N LEU A 91 7.52 -1.88 5.80
CA LEU A 91 7.68 -0.66 5.03
C LEU A 91 8.18 0.49 5.91
N SER A 92 7.59 0.69 7.09
CA SER A 92 8.01 1.77 8.00
C SER A 92 9.43 1.57 8.55
N GLN A 93 9.85 0.32 8.79
CA GLN A 93 11.24 -0.03 9.11
C GLN A 93 12.21 0.28 7.97
N ASN A 94 11.74 0.29 6.73
CA ASN A 94 12.52 0.66 5.54
C ASN A 94 12.39 2.15 5.16
N GLY A 95 11.90 3.00 6.08
CA GLY A 95 11.83 4.44 5.88
C GLY A 95 10.55 4.92 5.15
N TRP A 96 9.53 4.06 5.04
CA TRP A 96 8.26 4.38 4.38
C TRP A 96 7.12 4.49 5.40
N PRO A 97 6.81 5.69 5.91
CA PRO A 97 5.69 5.84 6.83
C PRO A 97 4.37 5.44 6.17
N CYS A 98 3.57 4.63 6.86
CA CYS A 98 2.35 4.05 6.33
C CYS A 98 1.12 4.43 7.16
N PHE A 99 -0.04 4.38 6.52
CA PHE A 99 -1.34 4.52 7.14
C PHE A 99 -2.30 3.45 6.60
N ILE A 100 -2.88 2.68 7.51
CA ILE A 100 -3.93 1.70 7.20
C ILE A 100 -5.25 2.30 7.66
N PRO A 101 -6.17 2.66 6.76
CA PRO A 101 -7.47 3.19 7.16
C PRO A 101 -8.30 2.13 7.90
N SER A 102 -9.20 2.57 8.77
CA SER A 102 -10.28 1.70 9.25
C SER A 102 -11.18 1.28 8.09
N SER A 103 -11.91 0.16 8.25
CA SER A 103 -12.94 -0.22 7.28
C SER A 103 -13.89 0.96 6.98
N ASN A 104 -14.32 1.07 5.71
CA ASN A 104 -15.19 2.12 5.15
C ASN A 104 -14.55 3.47 4.77
N TRP A 105 -13.23 3.55 4.57
CA TRP A 105 -12.58 4.80 4.14
C TRP A 105 -13.10 5.34 2.81
N ALA A 106 -13.52 4.46 1.90
CA ALA A 106 -14.13 4.83 0.62
C ALA A 106 -15.58 5.35 0.74
N LEU A 107 -16.20 5.29 1.92
CA LEU A 107 -17.56 5.81 2.13
C LEU A 107 -17.54 7.30 2.47
N LYS A 108 -18.52 8.03 1.93
CA LYS A 108 -18.74 9.45 2.24
C LYS A 108 -18.92 9.64 3.75
N GLY A 109 -18.14 10.55 4.34
CA GLY A 109 -18.21 10.87 5.77
C GLY A 109 -17.27 10.07 6.66
N TRP A 110 -16.34 9.31 6.08
CA TRP A 110 -15.21 8.77 6.84
C TRP A 110 -14.45 9.88 7.57
N ASN A 111 -14.04 9.59 8.79
CA ASN A 111 -13.47 10.57 9.73
C ASN A 111 -11.94 10.56 9.79
N GLY A 112 -11.28 9.94 8.81
CA GLY A 112 -9.82 9.86 8.76
C GLY A 112 -9.19 8.84 9.71
N LYS A 113 -9.97 7.99 10.38
CA LYS A 113 -9.44 7.03 11.38
C LYS A 113 -8.74 5.85 10.72
N GLY A 114 -7.63 5.43 11.31
CA GLY A 114 -6.85 4.27 10.91
C GLY A 114 -5.68 4.03 11.86
N MET A 115 -4.75 3.18 11.44
CA MET A 115 -3.51 2.87 12.14
C MET A 115 -2.34 3.49 11.39
N THR A 116 -1.46 4.19 12.11
CA THR A 116 -0.25 4.80 11.57
C THR A 116 0.98 3.98 11.93
N TYR A 117 1.90 3.88 10.97
CA TYR A 117 3.20 3.22 11.12
C TYR A 117 4.26 4.23 10.73
N GLU A 118 4.81 4.93 11.71
CA GLU A 118 5.87 5.92 11.48
C GLU A 118 7.24 5.24 11.39
N VAL A 119 8.20 5.92 10.76
CA VAL A 119 9.57 5.42 10.65
C VAL A 119 10.18 5.30 12.05
N GLN A 120 10.68 4.11 12.37
CA GLN A 120 11.39 3.91 13.62
C GLN A 120 12.73 4.63 13.52
N SER A 121 12.86 5.73 14.27
CA SER A 121 14.14 6.41 14.43
C SER A 121 14.95 5.59 15.43
N ASP A 122 15.98 4.89 14.97
CA ASP A 122 16.99 4.34 15.86
C ASP A 122 17.67 5.55 16.54
N PHE A 123 17.30 5.82 17.80
CA PHE A 123 18.11 6.67 18.66
C PHE A 123 19.44 5.93 18.89
N SER A 124 20.45 6.35 18.12
CA SER A 124 21.86 6.01 18.35
C SER A 124 22.41 6.85 19.50
#